data_AF-A0A1Z5K7R5-F1
#
_entry.id   AF-A0A1Z5K7R5-F1
#
_cell.length_a   1.000
_cell.length_b   1.000
_cell.length_c   1.000
_cell.angle_alpha   90.00
_cell.angle_beta   90.00
_cell.angle_gamma   90.00
#
_symmetry.space_group_name_H-M   'P 1'
#
loop_
_entity.id
_entity.type
_entity.pdbx_description
1 polymer ?
#
loop_
_entity_poly.entity_id
_entity_poly.type
_entity_poly.pdbx_seq_one_letter_code
_entity_poly.pdbx_strand_id
1 'polypeptide(L)'
;MGDHVYRRCTFALIPFQHHAIVLDIWKINPEEDGDECAWMLKVFDFSRHPEDVQAILPESPRVILSSPQKKRKDGLRVYESPAQHWQKVIYGAPIQRHLFSSSGTCTAAKSDAPGLIRARVQFLLEHAADEIVDASHEGSPTALLPEYAWFYANSECVAVWCKTGTWATMQAVSWLTWTALGQIKSAATIAGVAAATQVAVPAAGLWGWLGYTAQASLLTVQPALAPAIAAYGAVTVAVPAVWWHRARNQWQSITVRLNEAFWKAAMDDPDLFADGITLWSE
;
A
#
# COMPACT_ATOMS: atom_id res chain seq x y z
N MET A 1 -1.66 -21.59 -1.25
CA MET A 1 -2.66 -20.75 -1.95
C MET A 1 -3.26 -19.73 -0.98
N GLY A 2 -3.83 -18.61 -1.45
CA GLY A 2 -4.40 -17.54 -0.61
C GLY A 2 -3.38 -16.68 0.14
N ASP A 3 -2.09 -16.87 -0.13
CA ASP A 3 -1.01 -16.10 0.46
C ASP A 3 -0.82 -14.78 -0.29
N HIS A 4 -0.67 -13.69 0.46
CA HIS A 4 -0.27 -12.41 -0.08
C HIS A 4 1.25 -12.38 -0.19
N VAL A 5 1.75 -12.20 -1.40
CA VAL A 5 3.16 -12.12 -1.72
C VAL A 5 3.48 -10.76 -2.32
N TYR A 6 4.73 -10.34 -2.17
CA TYR A 6 5.25 -9.15 -2.82
C TYR A 6 6.57 -9.48 -3.51
N ARG A 7 6.88 -8.74 -4.56
CA ARG A 7 8.18 -8.71 -5.21
C ARG A 7 8.69 -7.27 -5.24
N ARG A 8 10.00 -7.09 -5.12
CA ARG A 8 10.62 -5.78 -5.29
C ARG A 8 10.83 -5.53 -6.77
N CYS A 9 10.37 -4.39 -7.24
CA CYS A 9 10.48 -3.95 -8.63
C CYS A 9 11.17 -2.59 -8.68
N THR A 10 11.66 -2.24 -9.85
CA THR A 10 12.33 -0.95 -10.09
C THR A 10 11.76 -0.37 -11.38
N PHE A 11 11.20 0.84 -11.32
CA PHE A 11 10.73 1.56 -12.50
C PHE A 11 11.36 2.94 -12.53
N ALA A 12 12.05 3.29 -13.63
CA ALA A 12 12.77 4.55 -13.76
C ALA A 12 13.67 4.88 -12.55
N LEU A 13 14.42 3.86 -12.04
CA LEU A 13 15.26 3.93 -10.83
C LEU A 13 14.51 4.14 -9.51
N ILE A 14 13.18 4.18 -9.52
CA ILE A 14 12.35 4.27 -8.32
C ILE A 14 12.01 2.85 -7.87
N PRO A 15 12.46 2.41 -6.67
CA PRO A 15 12.09 1.12 -6.13
C PRO A 15 10.63 1.14 -5.70
N PHE A 16 9.90 0.09 -6.04
CA PHE A 16 8.53 -0.13 -5.59
C PHE A 16 8.29 -1.60 -5.27
N GLN A 17 7.19 -1.88 -4.59
CA GLN A 17 6.77 -3.24 -4.30
C GLN A 17 5.53 -3.55 -5.10
N HIS A 18 5.55 -4.71 -5.73
CA HIS A 18 4.41 -5.23 -6.48
C HIS A 18 3.82 -6.41 -5.72
N HIS A 19 2.51 -6.35 -5.47
CA HIS A 19 1.81 -7.27 -4.58
C HIS A 19 0.86 -8.19 -5.35
N ALA A 20 0.67 -9.42 -4.87
CA ALA A 20 -0.21 -10.39 -5.49
C ALA A 20 -0.76 -11.40 -4.47
N ILE A 21 -1.82 -12.11 -4.85
CA ILE A 21 -2.35 -13.28 -4.14
C ILE A 21 -1.96 -14.55 -4.89
N VAL A 22 -1.39 -15.52 -4.19
CA VAL A 22 -1.03 -16.83 -4.76
C VAL A 22 -2.28 -17.68 -4.92
N LEU A 23 -2.59 -18.06 -6.16
CA LEU A 23 -3.69 -18.94 -6.50
C LEU A 23 -3.29 -20.41 -6.52
N ASP A 24 -2.08 -20.73 -6.95
CA ASP A 24 -1.58 -22.11 -7.06
C ASP A 24 -0.05 -22.16 -6.97
N ILE A 25 0.49 -23.32 -6.59
CA ILE A 25 1.91 -23.61 -6.45
C ILE A 25 2.19 -25.01 -6.99
N TRP A 26 3.08 -25.13 -7.97
CA TRP A 26 3.55 -26.42 -8.49
C TRP A 26 5.06 -26.40 -8.69
N LYS A 27 5.63 -27.60 -8.83
CA LYS A 27 7.05 -27.79 -9.10
C LYS A 27 7.21 -28.24 -10.54
N ILE A 28 8.04 -27.55 -11.31
CA ILE A 28 8.48 -28.04 -12.61
C ILE A 28 9.64 -28.99 -12.35
N ASN A 29 9.46 -30.26 -12.74
CA ASN A 29 10.57 -31.20 -12.79
C ASN A 29 11.37 -30.90 -14.05
N PRO A 30 12.70 -30.85 -13.96
CA PRO A 30 13.51 -30.60 -15.13
C PRO A 30 13.35 -31.76 -16.12
N GLU A 31 13.09 -31.44 -17.38
CA GLU A 31 13.32 -32.38 -18.47
C GLU A 31 14.83 -32.60 -18.65
N GLU A 32 15.21 -33.66 -19.34
CA GLU A 32 16.55 -34.30 -19.40
C GLU A 32 17.76 -33.41 -19.76
N ASP A 33 17.60 -32.09 -19.95
CA ASP A 33 18.63 -31.14 -20.39
C ASP A 33 19.04 -30.09 -19.32
N GLY A 34 19.13 -30.51 -18.06
CA GLY A 34 19.96 -29.80 -17.07
C GLY A 34 19.40 -28.50 -16.46
N ASP A 35 18.12 -28.19 -16.66
CA ASP A 35 17.47 -27.09 -15.95
C ASP A 35 17.28 -27.40 -14.45
N GLU A 36 17.31 -26.38 -13.59
CA GLU A 36 17.10 -26.55 -12.15
C GLU A 36 15.61 -26.76 -11.83
N CYS A 37 15.32 -27.64 -10.86
CA CYS A 37 13.98 -27.76 -10.27
C CYS A 37 13.44 -26.39 -9.79
N ALA A 38 12.48 -25.82 -10.52
CA ALA A 38 11.90 -24.52 -10.18
C ALA A 38 10.47 -24.66 -9.62
N TRP A 39 10.22 -23.99 -8.49
CA TRP A 39 8.86 -23.79 -7.99
C TRP A 39 8.19 -22.65 -8.76
N MET A 40 6.97 -22.88 -9.22
CA MET A 40 6.16 -21.92 -9.95
C MET A 40 4.93 -21.54 -9.13
N LEU A 41 4.53 -20.28 -9.27
CA LEU A 41 3.34 -19.70 -8.65
C LEU A 41 2.39 -19.23 -9.72
N LYS A 42 1.11 -19.55 -9.58
CA LYS A 42 0.03 -18.84 -10.28
C LYS A 42 -0.42 -17.71 -9.37
N VAL A 43 -0.32 -16.48 -9.84
CA VAL A 43 -0.57 -15.28 -9.03
C VAL A 43 -1.67 -14.42 -9.63
N PHE A 44 -2.46 -13.79 -8.76
CA PHE A 44 -3.47 -12.79 -9.07
C PHE A 44 -3.01 -11.43 -8.58
N ASP A 45 -2.97 -10.43 -9.44
CA ASP A 45 -2.57 -9.08 -9.06
C ASP A 45 -3.38 -7.97 -9.75
N PHE A 46 -3.08 -6.72 -9.36
CA PHE A 46 -3.64 -5.50 -9.95
C PHE A 46 -2.52 -4.52 -10.37
N SER A 47 -2.27 -4.34 -11.67
CA SER A 47 -1.25 -3.42 -12.21
C SER A 47 -1.70 -2.74 -13.51
N ARG A 48 -1.25 -1.50 -13.72
CA ARG A 48 -1.53 -0.70 -14.92
C ARG A 48 -0.61 -1.03 -16.12
N HIS A 49 0.47 -1.79 -15.98
CA HIS A 49 1.55 -1.75 -16.98
C HIS A 49 1.28 -2.57 -18.27
N PRO A 50 1.30 -1.95 -19.47
CA PRO A 50 1.30 -2.66 -20.76
C PRO A 50 2.61 -3.43 -21.02
N GLU A 51 3.70 -3.03 -20.35
CA GLU A 51 5.09 -3.45 -20.66
C GLU A 51 5.61 -4.57 -19.76
N ASP A 52 4.95 -4.86 -18.64
CA ASP A 52 5.21 -6.08 -17.83
C ASP A 52 4.93 -7.38 -18.62
N VAL A 53 4.30 -7.27 -19.79
CA VAL A 53 4.00 -8.37 -20.72
C VAL A 53 5.22 -8.83 -21.53
N GLN A 54 6.24 -7.97 -21.71
CA GLN A 54 7.43 -8.33 -22.52
C GLN A 54 8.57 -8.96 -21.72
N ALA A 55 8.49 -8.99 -20.38
CA ALA A 55 9.46 -9.69 -19.53
C ALA A 55 9.16 -11.20 -19.37
N ILE A 56 8.20 -11.74 -20.12
CA ILE A 56 7.90 -13.17 -20.16
C ILE A 56 8.50 -13.71 -21.46
N LEU A 57 9.56 -14.52 -21.33
CA LEU A 57 10.19 -15.26 -22.41
C LEU A 57 9.14 -16.01 -23.26
N PRO A 58 9.22 -15.98 -24.61
CA PRO A 58 8.20 -16.54 -25.49
C PRO A 58 8.24 -18.07 -25.63
N GLU A 59 9.01 -18.80 -24.83
CA GLU A 59 9.27 -20.23 -25.05
C GLU A 59 8.98 -21.09 -23.81
N SER A 60 7.72 -21.19 -23.39
CA SER A 60 7.34 -22.31 -22.51
C SER A 60 6.00 -22.91 -22.94
N PRO A 61 5.93 -24.24 -23.14
CA PRO A 61 4.79 -24.90 -23.74
C PRO A 61 3.64 -25.02 -22.73
N ARG A 62 2.53 -24.37 -23.08
CA ARG A 62 1.13 -24.79 -22.84
C ARG A 62 0.85 -25.66 -21.60
N VAL A 63 0.21 -25.05 -20.61
CA VAL A 63 -1.03 -25.61 -20.02
C VAL A 63 -2.08 -24.51 -20.00
N ILE A 64 -2.90 -24.53 -21.04
CA ILE A 64 -4.13 -23.75 -21.15
C ILE A 64 -5.13 -24.42 -20.19
N LEU A 65 -5.33 -23.84 -19.01
CA LEU A 65 -6.61 -23.96 -18.35
C LEU A 65 -7.54 -22.97 -19.03
N SER A 66 -8.53 -23.53 -19.71
CA SER A 66 -9.59 -22.87 -20.44
C SER A 66 -10.21 -21.70 -19.67
N SER A 67 -9.86 -20.48 -20.07
CA SER A 67 -10.89 -19.47 -20.31
C SER A 67 -10.56 -18.80 -21.65
N PRO A 68 -11.40 -18.97 -22.69
CA PRO A 68 -11.19 -18.37 -23.98
C PRO A 68 -11.61 -16.91 -23.88
N GLN A 69 -10.70 -15.99 -23.59
CA GLN A 69 -10.82 -14.62 -24.07
C GLN A 69 -9.57 -13.80 -23.77
N LYS A 70 -8.88 -13.42 -24.85
CA LYS A 70 -8.29 -12.09 -25.00
C LYS A 70 -9.36 -11.04 -24.65
N LYS A 71 -9.48 -10.66 -23.38
CA LYS A 71 -10.06 -9.38 -22.97
C LYS A 71 -9.27 -8.89 -21.77
N ARG A 72 -8.40 -7.90 -22.00
CA ARG A 72 -7.87 -7.02 -20.96
C ARG A 72 -9.09 -6.48 -20.21
N LYS A 73 -9.29 -6.90 -18.96
CA LYS A 73 -10.15 -6.20 -18.00
C LYS A 73 -9.22 -5.30 -17.20
N ASP A 74 -9.42 -3.99 -17.27
CA ASP A 74 -8.46 -2.98 -16.84
C ASP A 74 -7.84 -3.26 -15.46
N GLY A 75 -6.52 -3.47 -15.44
CA GLY A 75 -5.72 -3.55 -14.22
C GLY A 75 -5.57 -4.94 -13.57
N LEU A 76 -6.52 -5.86 -13.67
CA LEU A 76 -6.40 -7.20 -13.04
C LEU A 76 -5.77 -8.24 -13.97
N ARG A 77 -4.88 -9.08 -13.44
CA ARG A 77 -4.25 -10.17 -14.20
C ARG A 77 -4.00 -11.41 -13.36
N VAL A 78 -4.02 -12.55 -14.05
CA VAL A 78 -3.56 -13.85 -13.54
C VAL A 78 -2.45 -14.35 -14.45
N TYR A 79 -1.32 -14.73 -13.88
CA TYR A 79 -0.17 -15.23 -14.63
C TYR A 79 0.70 -16.15 -13.77
N GLU A 80 1.64 -16.82 -14.42
CA GLU A 80 2.56 -17.75 -13.80
C GLU A 80 3.94 -17.09 -13.63
N SER A 81 4.59 -17.35 -12.50
CA SER A 81 5.87 -16.73 -12.17
C SER A 81 6.72 -17.66 -11.29
N PRO A 82 8.06 -17.68 -11.49
CA PRO A 82 8.95 -18.40 -10.60
C PRO A 82 8.85 -17.90 -9.16
N ALA A 83 8.79 -18.82 -8.19
CA ALA A 83 8.62 -18.50 -6.77
C ALA A 83 9.80 -17.72 -6.17
N GLN A 84 10.99 -17.84 -6.77
CA GLN A 84 12.25 -17.29 -6.25
C GLN A 84 12.23 -15.77 -6.04
N HIS A 85 11.43 -15.05 -6.82
CA HIS A 85 11.35 -13.58 -6.76
C HIS A 85 10.23 -13.06 -5.86
N TRP A 86 9.44 -13.94 -5.25
CA TRP A 86 8.30 -13.59 -4.41
C TRP A 86 8.59 -13.82 -2.95
N GLN A 87 8.18 -12.87 -2.12
CA GLN A 87 8.32 -12.91 -0.67
C GLN A 87 6.95 -12.82 -0.03
N LYS A 88 6.70 -13.63 0.99
CA LYS A 88 5.40 -13.64 1.69
C LYS A 88 5.23 -12.39 2.57
N VAL A 89 4.08 -11.74 2.45
CA VAL A 89 3.64 -10.68 3.37
C VAL A 89 3.15 -11.31 4.66
N ILE A 90 3.63 -10.80 5.80
CA ILE A 90 3.34 -11.38 7.11
C ILE A 90 2.15 -10.65 7.75
N TYR A 91 1.05 -11.36 7.97
CA TYR A 91 -0.13 -10.87 8.69
C TYR A 91 -0.05 -11.23 10.18
N GLY A 92 -0.72 -10.45 11.04
CA GLY A 92 -0.73 -10.67 12.49
C GLY A 92 0.64 -10.49 13.16
N ALA A 93 1.56 -9.74 12.54
CA ALA A 93 2.90 -9.53 13.10
C ALA A 93 2.85 -8.63 14.35
N PRO A 94 3.69 -8.89 15.37
CA PRO A 94 3.77 -8.05 16.57
C PRO A 94 4.35 -6.67 16.24
N ILE A 95 3.96 -5.64 17.00
CA ILE A 95 4.34 -4.22 16.81
C ILE A 95 5.84 -4.02 16.60
N GLN A 96 6.67 -4.74 17.38
CA GLN A 96 8.14 -4.64 17.27
C GLN A 96 8.66 -5.00 15.88
N ARG A 97 8.07 -5.99 15.21
CA ARG A 97 8.49 -6.41 13.87
C ARG A 97 8.18 -5.35 12.81
N HIS A 98 7.11 -4.57 13.00
CA HIS A 98 6.76 -3.47 12.09
C HIS A 98 7.80 -2.35 12.09
N LEU A 99 8.44 -2.11 13.24
CA LEU A 99 9.44 -1.04 13.37
C LEU A 99 10.73 -1.33 12.58
N PHE A 100 11.04 -2.61 12.35
CA PHE A 100 12.27 -3.04 11.67
C PHE A 100 12.05 -3.61 10.27
N SER A 101 10.80 -3.74 9.83
CA SER A 101 10.46 -4.28 8.51
C SER A 101 10.18 -3.16 7.52
N SER A 102 10.48 -3.40 6.25
CA SER A 102 10.09 -2.48 5.20
C SER A 102 8.56 -2.36 5.15
N SER A 103 8.07 -1.15 4.86
CA SER A 103 6.63 -0.96 4.63
C SER A 103 6.10 -1.95 3.59
N GLY A 104 4.84 -2.37 3.73
CA GLY A 104 4.18 -3.33 2.82
C GLY A 104 4.58 -4.80 3.01
N THR A 105 5.59 -5.10 3.83
CA THR A 105 6.07 -6.49 4.00
C THR A 105 5.47 -7.21 5.21
N CYS A 106 4.95 -6.48 6.20
CA CYS A 106 4.23 -7.05 7.34
C CYS A 106 3.14 -6.13 7.87
N THR A 107 2.02 -6.69 8.33
CA THR A 107 0.89 -5.98 8.95
C THR A 107 0.44 -6.62 10.26
N ALA A 108 -0.05 -5.80 11.19
CA ALA A 108 -0.68 -6.26 12.44
C ALA A 108 -2.12 -6.75 12.19
N ALA A 109 -2.70 -6.43 11.02
CA ALA A 109 -4.01 -6.93 10.64
C ALA A 109 -4.00 -8.47 10.58
N LYS A 110 -5.07 -9.08 11.07
CA LYS A 110 -5.26 -10.53 10.97
C LYS A 110 -5.68 -10.88 9.55
N SER A 111 -5.19 -12.02 9.06
CA SER A 111 -5.66 -12.61 7.81
C SER A 111 -7.01 -13.27 8.06
N ASP A 112 -7.92 -13.14 7.11
CA ASP A 112 -9.14 -13.94 7.06
C ASP A 112 -8.83 -15.40 6.68
N ALA A 113 -9.85 -16.26 6.80
CA ALA A 113 -9.76 -17.66 6.45
C ALA A 113 -9.46 -17.85 4.94
N PRO A 114 -8.67 -18.87 4.54
CA PRO A 114 -8.29 -19.09 3.14
C PRO A 114 -9.48 -19.18 2.17
N GLY A 115 -10.58 -19.83 2.57
CA GLY A 115 -11.77 -19.93 1.73
C GLY A 115 -12.41 -18.58 1.42
N LEU A 116 -12.48 -17.68 2.41
CA LEU A 116 -13.02 -16.33 2.21
C LEU A 116 -12.11 -15.48 1.30
N ILE A 117 -10.78 -15.65 1.43
CA ILE A 117 -9.80 -14.98 0.57
C ILE A 117 -9.99 -15.41 -0.88
N ARG A 118 -10.15 -16.71 -1.12
CA ARG A 118 -10.40 -17.25 -2.46
C ARG A 118 -11.71 -16.74 -3.04
N ALA A 119 -12.80 -16.76 -2.27
CA ALA A 119 -14.09 -16.24 -2.70
C ALA A 119 -13.98 -14.77 -3.14
N ARG A 120 -13.23 -13.94 -2.40
CA ARG A 120 -12.97 -12.54 -2.80
C ARG A 120 -12.18 -12.42 -4.09
N VAL A 121 -11.16 -13.25 -4.29
CA VAL A 121 -10.38 -13.24 -5.54
C VAL A 121 -11.26 -13.67 -6.71
N GLN A 122 -12.05 -14.73 -6.55
CA GLN A 122 -12.96 -15.21 -7.58
C GLN A 122 -14.02 -14.16 -7.93
N PHE A 123 -14.62 -13.54 -6.91
CA PHE A 123 -15.52 -12.41 -7.09
C PHE A 123 -14.89 -11.30 -7.95
N LEU A 124 -13.65 -10.89 -7.67
CA LEU A 124 -12.97 -9.88 -8.48
C LEU A 124 -12.69 -10.35 -9.90
N LEU A 125 -12.30 -11.61 -10.12
CA LEU A 125 -12.06 -12.12 -11.47
C LEU A 125 -13.31 -12.07 -12.36
N GLU A 126 -14.46 -12.31 -11.76
CA GLU A 126 -15.74 -12.35 -12.45
C GLU A 126 -16.30 -10.93 -12.63
N HIS A 127 -16.38 -10.16 -11.54
CA HIS A 127 -17.15 -8.91 -11.44
C HIS A 127 -16.32 -7.62 -11.55
N ALA A 128 -14.99 -7.67 -11.68
CA ALA A 128 -14.16 -6.44 -11.73
C ALA A 128 -14.45 -5.49 -12.88
N ALA A 129 -15.01 -5.99 -13.99
CA ALA A 129 -15.42 -5.16 -15.12
C ALA A 129 -16.85 -4.65 -14.99
N ASP A 130 -17.57 -5.05 -13.94
CA ASP A 130 -18.95 -4.67 -13.77
C ASP A 130 -19.02 -3.23 -13.26
N GLU A 131 -19.99 -2.51 -13.79
CA GLU A 131 -20.33 -1.17 -13.35
C GLU A 131 -21.35 -1.29 -12.22
N ILE A 132 -21.07 -0.66 -11.08
CA ILE A 132 -22.03 -0.50 -10.00
C ILE A 132 -22.76 0.82 -10.19
N VAL A 133 -24.07 0.78 -10.05
CA VAL A 133 -24.91 1.97 -9.86
C VAL A 133 -24.96 2.26 -8.36
N ASP A 134 -24.09 3.15 -7.88
CA ASP A 134 -24.12 3.59 -6.49
C ASP A 134 -25.34 4.49 -6.26
N ALA A 135 -26.12 4.23 -5.21
CA ALA A 135 -27.28 5.07 -4.85
C ALA A 135 -26.88 6.50 -4.42
N SER A 136 -25.60 6.75 -4.13
CA SER A 136 -25.08 8.01 -3.61
C SER A 136 -24.59 9.01 -4.67
N HIS A 137 -24.37 8.57 -5.91
CA HIS A 137 -23.98 9.43 -7.01
C HIS A 137 -25.09 9.42 -8.05
N GLU A 138 -25.53 10.60 -8.51
CA GLU A 138 -26.58 10.80 -9.51
C GLU A 138 -26.43 9.87 -10.74
N GLY A 139 -27.02 8.68 -10.70
CA GLY A 139 -27.31 7.80 -11.84
C GLY A 139 -26.14 7.33 -12.73
N SER A 140 -24.89 7.75 -12.47
CA SER A 140 -23.76 7.40 -13.33
C SER A 140 -23.17 6.04 -12.92
N PRO A 141 -23.09 5.06 -13.83
CA PRO A 141 -22.39 3.82 -13.57
C PRO A 141 -20.92 4.12 -13.19
N THR A 142 -20.46 3.50 -12.11
CA THR A 142 -19.08 3.62 -11.63
C THR A 142 -18.45 2.22 -11.60
N ALA A 143 -17.25 2.07 -12.16
CA ALA A 143 -16.55 0.78 -12.17
C ALA A 143 -16.36 0.21 -10.75
N LEU A 144 -16.51 -1.11 -10.59
CA LEU A 144 -16.33 -1.79 -9.30
C LEU A 144 -14.97 -1.45 -8.66
N LEU A 145 -13.89 -1.55 -9.44
CA LEU A 145 -12.56 -1.16 -8.99
C LEU A 145 -12.26 0.29 -9.37
N PRO A 146 -11.64 1.07 -8.46
CA PRO A 146 -11.16 2.41 -8.80
C PRO A 146 -10.01 2.35 -9.82
N GLU A 147 -9.80 3.44 -10.55
CA GLU A 147 -8.63 3.59 -11.41
C GLU A 147 -7.33 3.43 -10.60
N TYR A 148 -6.33 2.78 -11.22
CA TYR A 148 -5.05 2.55 -10.57
C TYR A 148 -4.39 3.88 -10.18
N ALA A 149 -4.11 4.02 -8.88
CA ALA A 149 -3.41 5.16 -8.29
C ALA A 149 -2.43 4.67 -7.23
N TRP A 150 -1.17 5.07 -7.34
CA TRP A 150 -0.06 4.58 -6.50
C TRP A 150 -0.35 4.59 -4.99
N PHE A 151 -1.04 5.63 -4.50
CA PHE A 151 -1.31 5.82 -3.07
C PHE A 151 -2.72 5.45 -2.62
N TYR A 152 -3.66 5.26 -3.55
CA TYR A 152 -5.08 5.09 -3.21
C TYR A 152 -5.63 3.75 -3.66
N ALA A 153 -5.15 3.23 -4.80
CA ALA A 153 -5.66 2.05 -5.46
C ALA A 153 -4.53 1.36 -6.26
N ASN A 154 -3.75 0.54 -5.56
CA ASN A 154 -2.60 -0.18 -6.15
C ASN A 154 -2.75 -1.70 -5.93
N SER A 155 -1.75 -2.48 -6.37
CA SER A 155 -1.72 -3.94 -6.16
C SER A 155 -1.80 -4.35 -4.68
N GLU A 156 -1.20 -3.55 -3.80
CA GLU A 156 -1.23 -3.79 -2.36
C GLU A 156 -2.65 -3.64 -1.81
N CYS A 157 -3.40 -2.61 -2.21
CA CYS A 157 -4.78 -2.40 -1.76
C CYS A 157 -5.68 -3.59 -2.11
N VAL A 158 -5.58 -4.10 -3.33
CA VAL A 158 -6.36 -5.28 -3.78
C VAL A 158 -5.97 -6.52 -2.97
N ALA A 159 -4.67 -6.77 -2.80
CA ALA A 159 -4.21 -7.92 -2.04
C ALA A 159 -4.61 -7.83 -0.55
N VAL A 160 -4.55 -6.65 0.06
CA VAL A 160 -4.99 -6.42 1.44
C VAL A 160 -6.51 -6.60 1.57
N TRP A 161 -7.30 -6.13 0.61
CA TRP A 161 -8.75 -6.34 0.61
C TRP A 161 -9.09 -7.82 0.48
N CYS A 162 -8.45 -8.57 -0.43
CA CYS A 162 -8.63 -10.02 -0.52
C CYS A 162 -8.31 -10.71 0.81
N LYS A 163 -7.22 -10.32 1.49
CA LYS A 163 -6.78 -10.93 2.75
C LYS A 163 -7.60 -10.55 3.99
N THR A 164 -8.24 -9.39 4.01
CA THR A 164 -8.79 -8.81 5.26
C THR A 164 -10.18 -8.18 5.12
N GLY A 165 -10.70 -8.06 3.90
CA GLY A 165 -11.94 -7.33 3.60
C GLY A 165 -11.82 -5.81 3.77
N THR A 166 -10.61 -5.28 3.95
CA THR A 166 -10.36 -3.84 4.08
C THR A 166 -9.49 -3.36 2.93
N TRP A 167 -9.91 -2.31 2.24
CA TRP A 167 -9.12 -1.67 1.19
C TRP A 167 -8.15 -0.66 1.81
N ALA A 168 -6.85 -0.94 1.80
CA ALA A 168 -5.83 -0.01 2.30
C ALA A 168 -4.44 -0.35 1.73
N THR A 169 -3.59 0.66 1.54
CA THR A 169 -2.16 0.47 1.24
C THR A 169 -1.33 0.71 2.50
N MET A 170 -0.49 -0.25 2.87
CA MET A 170 0.38 -0.11 4.03
C MET A 170 1.57 0.81 3.70
N GLN A 171 1.96 0.92 2.43
CA GLN A 171 2.99 1.84 1.95
C GLN A 171 2.63 3.31 2.19
N ALA A 172 1.43 3.76 1.80
CA ALA A 172 1.02 5.14 2.06
C ALA A 172 0.91 5.41 3.56
N VAL A 173 0.42 4.42 4.32
CA VAL A 173 0.28 4.52 5.76
C VAL A 173 1.63 4.73 6.45
N SER A 174 2.62 3.89 6.12
CA SER A 174 3.96 4.00 6.68
C SER A 174 4.64 5.33 6.29
N TRP A 175 4.56 5.73 5.01
CA TRP A 175 5.18 6.97 4.53
C TRP A 175 4.62 8.21 5.25
N LEU A 176 3.29 8.30 5.38
CA LEU A 176 2.64 9.41 6.08
C LEU A 176 3.02 9.45 7.56
N THR A 177 3.11 8.29 8.21
CA THR A 177 3.53 8.17 9.61
C THR A 177 4.98 8.62 9.81
N TRP A 178 5.90 8.14 8.96
CA TRP A 178 7.31 8.53 9.01
C TRP A 178 7.54 9.99 8.68
N THR A 179 6.80 10.54 7.72
CA THR A 179 6.87 11.95 7.34
C THR A 179 6.40 12.82 8.50
N ALA A 180 5.24 12.53 9.10
CA ALA A 180 4.75 13.27 10.26
C ALA A 180 5.74 13.22 11.44
N LEU A 181 6.27 12.03 11.77
CA LEU A 181 7.26 11.88 12.85
C LEU A 181 8.59 12.59 12.56
N GLY A 182 9.07 12.55 11.32
CA GLY A 182 10.31 13.19 10.91
C GLY A 182 10.23 14.71 10.99
N GLN A 183 9.11 15.28 10.55
CA GLN A 183 8.92 16.74 10.55
C GLN A 183 8.77 17.32 11.97
N ILE A 184 8.11 16.60 12.89
CA ILE A 184 8.06 16.98 14.31
C ILE A 184 9.48 17.10 14.89
N LYS A 185 10.37 16.16 14.58
CA LYS A 185 11.77 16.20 15.02
C LYS A 185 12.51 17.40 14.42
N SER A 186 12.36 17.66 13.12
CA SER A 186 13.01 18.79 12.47
C SER A 186 12.61 20.14 13.06
N ALA A 187 11.31 20.36 13.30
CA ALA A 187 10.83 21.60 13.92
C ALA A 187 11.38 21.78 15.35
N ALA A 188 11.40 20.70 16.15
CA ALA A 188 11.99 20.72 17.49
C ALA A 188 13.49 21.00 17.48
N THR A 189 14.24 20.41 16.52
CA THR A 189 15.67 20.66 16.36
C THR A 189 15.95 22.12 16.00
N ILE A 190 15.20 22.71 15.06
CA ILE A 190 15.37 24.12 14.68
C ILE A 190 15.08 25.03 15.88
N ALA A 191 14.01 24.76 16.64
CA ALA A 191 13.71 25.48 17.87
C ALA A 191 14.83 25.37 18.90
N GLY A 192 15.37 24.15 19.11
CA GLY A 192 16.47 23.89 20.03
C GLY A 192 17.75 24.63 19.63
N VAL A 193 18.13 24.59 18.35
CA VAL A 193 19.31 25.31 17.84
C VAL A 193 19.13 26.82 18.01
N ALA A 194 17.96 27.37 17.66
CA ALA A 194 17.67 28.79 17.83
C ALA A 194 17.68 29.25 19.30
N ALA A 195 17.24 28.39 20.23
CA ALA A 195 17.28 28.68 21.67
C ALA A 195 18.69 28.57 22.27
N ALA A 196 19.50 27.62 21.77
CA ALA A 196 20.86 27.39 22.26
C ALA A 196 21.88 28.40 21.71
N THR A 197 21.69 28.87 20.48
CA THR A 197 22.59 29.81 19.81
C THR A 197 22.55 31.16 20.53
N GLN A 198 23.67 31.56 21.12
CA GLN A 198 23.82 32.85 21.79
C GLN A 198 24.33 33.90 20.80
N VAL A 199 23.77 35.11 20.88
CA VAL A 199 24.17 36.26 20.10
C VAL A 199 24.49 37.41 21.06
N ALA A 200 25.57 38.12 20.78
CA ALA A 200 25.91 39.33 21.53
C ALA A 200 24.93 40.45 21.18
N VAL A 201 24.21 40.94 22.17
CA VAL A 201 23.33 42.11 22.09
C VAL A 201 23.81 43.19 23.06
N PRO A 202 23.52 44.48 22.84
CA PRO A 202 23.80 45.51 23.83
C PRO A 202 23.18 45.15 25.19
N ALA A 203 23.94 45.27 26.28
CA ALA A 203 23.42 44.99 27.61
C ALA A 203 22.27 45.95 27.96
N ALA A 204 21.31 45.51 28.77
CA ALA A 204 20.19 46.37 29.17
C ALA A 204 20.63 47.48 30.14
N GLY A 205 19.97 48.65 30.05
CA GLY A 205 20.14 49.75 31.00
C GLY A 205 21.51 50.44 30.94
N LEU A 206 22.04 50.84 32.10
CA LEU A 206 23.29 51.60 32.22
C LEU A 206 24.50 50.85 31.62
N TRP A 207 24.49 49.51 31.68
CA TRP A 207 25.57 48.68 31.14
C TRP A 207 25.68 48.76 29.62
N GLY A 208 24.55 48.81 28.90
CA GLY A 208 24.57 49.02 27.45
C GLY A 208 25.05 50.41 27.07
N TRP A 209 24.67 51.43 27.84
CA TRP A 209 25.14 52.81 27.63
C TRP A 209 26.66 52.94 27.81
N LEU A 210 27.25 52.15 28.71
CA LEU A 210 28.70 52.02 28.89
C LEU A 210 29.39 51.13 27.84
N GLY A 211 28.67 50.61 26.85
CA GLY A 211 29.21 49.80 25.75
C GLY A 211 29.36 48.31 26.06
N TYR A 212 28.84 47.82 27.20
CA TYR A 212 28.85 46.39 27.50
C TYR A 212 27.81 45.63 26.67
N THR A 213 28.12 44.39 26.35
CA THR A 213 27.22 43.46 25.66
C THR A 213 26.77 42.34 26.60
N ALA A 214 25.57 41.82 26.37
CA ALA A 214 25.02 40.64 27.02
C ALA A 214 24.81 39.53 25.97
N GLN A 215 24.80 38.29 26.41
CA GLN A 215 24.45 37.15 25.56
C GLN A 215 22.94 36.90 25.68
N ALA A 216 22.27 36.79 24.54
CA ALA A 216 20.87 36.41 24.47
C ALA A 216 20.67 35.34 23.39
N SER A 217 19.65 34.49 23.55
CA SER A 217 19.38 33.45 22.55
C SER A 217 18.88 34.06 21.24
N LEU A 218 19.27 33.49 20.10
CA LEU A 218 18.83 33.92 18.78
C LEU A 218 17.29 33.98 18.68
N LEU A 219 16.61 33.04 19.34
CA LEU A 219 15.15 33.02 19.43
C LEU A 219 14.55 34.26 20.13
N THR A 220 15.24 34.81 21.14
CA THR A 220 14.79 36.03 21.84
C THR A 220 15.14 37.31 21.07
N VAL A 221 16.23 37.30 20.31
CA VAL A 221 16.71 38.46 19.55
C VAL A 221 15.95 38.64 18.23
N GLN A 222 15.43 37.56 17.63
CA GLN A 222 14.65 37.61 16.41
C GLN A 222 13.16 37.25 16.67
N PRO A 223 12.29 38.23 16.94
CA PRO A 223 10.89 37.97 17.32
C PRO A 223 10.08 37.26 16.23
N ALA A 224 10.49 37.34 14.96
CA ALA A 224 9.85 36.60 13.86
C ALA A 224 10.18 35.11 13.84
N LEU A 225 11.23 34.66 14.55
CA LEU A 225 11.73 33.29 14.46
C LEU A 225 10.82 32.29 15.17
N ALA A 226 10.31 32.64 16.36
CA ALA A 226 9.36 31.80 17.08
C ALA A 226 8.06 31.52 16.29
N PRO A 227 7.34 32.53 15.75
CA PRO A 227 6.15 32.28 14.94
C PRO A 227 6.50 31.56 13.62
N ALA A 228 7.66 31.82 13.01
CA ALA A 228 8.09 31.09 11.81
C ALA A 228 8.31 29.59 12.06
N ILE A 229 8.96 29.23 13.18
CA ILE A 229 9.17 27.83 13.57
C ILE A 229 7.85 27.15 13.91
N ALA A 230 6.96 27.84 14.62
CA ALA A 230 5.62 27.33 14.94
C ALA A 230 4.79 27.10 13.67
N ALA A 231 4.80 28.05 12.74
CA ALA A 231 4.11 27.92 11.45
C ALA A 231 4.69 26.75 10.63
N TYR A 232 6.01 26.60 10.59
CA TYR A 232 6.67 25.47 9.92
C TYR A 232 6.25 24.13 10.53
N GLY A 233 6.30 23.99 11.86
CA GLY A 233 5.82 22.79 12.56
C GLY A 233 4.35 22.48 12.29
N ALA A 234 3.49 23.51 12.30
CA ALA A 234 2.06 23.36 12.02
C ALA A 234 1.82 22.87 10.58
N VAL A 235 2.44 23.50 9.57
CA VAL A 235 2.25 23.12 8.16
C VAL A 235 2.77 21.70 7.90
N THR A 236 3.96 21.39 8.41
CA THR A 236 4.61 20.10 8.14
C THR A 236 3.91 18.91 8.79
N VAL A 237 3.17 19.11 9.88
CA VAL A 237 2.33 18.08 10.51
C VAL A 237 0.92 18.06 9.95
N ALA A 238 0.31 19.24 9.72
CA ALA A 238 -1.08 19.34 9.27
C ALA A 238 -1.27 18.79 7.85
N VAL A 239 -0.35 19.07 6.92
CA VAL A 239 -0.49 18.61 5.54
C VAL A 239 -0.52 17.07 5.44
N PRO A 240 0.42 16.31 6.01
CA PRO A 240 0.32 14.84 6.05
C PRO A 240 -0.92 14.34 6.79
N ALA A 241 -1.33 14.98 7.89
CA ALA A 241 -2.51 14.55 8.65
C ALA A 241 -3.81 14.72 7.85
N VAL A 242 -3.97 15.84 7.14
CA VAL A 242 -5.12 16.07 6.25
C VAL A 242 -5.10 15.08 5.09
N TRP A 243 -3.93 14.83 4.50
CA TRP A 243 -3.81 13.86 3.41
C TRP A 243 -4.16 12.45 3.88
N TRP A 244 -3.64 12.03 5.04
CA TRP A 244 -4.01 10.78 5.69
C TRP A 244 -5.52 10.66 5.90
N HIS A 245 -6.15 11.71 6.44
CA HIS A 245 -7.59 11.70 6.69
C HIS A 245 -8.38 11.52 5.39
N ARG A 246 -8.01 12.22 4.32
CA ARG A 246 -8.64 12.06 3.00
C ARG A 246 -8.43 10.65 2.43
N ALA A 247 -7.22 10.12 2.48
CA ALA A 247 -6.90 8.78 2.00
C ALA A 247 -7.71 7.73 2.75
N ARG A 248 -7.79 7.85 4.09
CA ARG A 248 -8.59 6.95 4.93
C ARG A 248 -10.06 6.98 4.58
N ASN A 249 -10.64 8.16 4.34
CA ASN A 249 -12.05 8.28 3.98
C ASN A 249 -12.33 7.62 2.62
N GLN A 250 -11.42 7.79 1.64
CA GLN A 250 -11.53 7.12 0.34
C GLN A 250 -11.43 5.60 0.46
N TRP A 251 -10.44 5.11 1.23
CA TRP A 251 -10.27 3.69 1.51
C TRP A 251 -11.49 3.08 2.20
N GLN A 252 -12.08 3.79 3.16
CA GLN A 252 -13.30 3.36 3.83
C GLN A 252 -14.48 3.28 2.87
N SER A 253 -14.67 4.29 2.02
CA SER A 253 -15.72 4.28 0.99
C SER A 253 -15.57 3.09 0.04
N ILE A 254 -14.36 2.86 -0.50
CA ILE A 254 -14.07 1.71 -1.37
C ILE A 254 -14.29 0.39 -0.64
N THR A 255 -13.88 0.29 0.63
CA THR A 255 -14.07 -0.91 1.45
C THR A 255 -15.55 -1.27 1.58
N VAL A 256 -16.39 -0.29 1.95
CA VAL A 256 -17.83 -0.49 2.12
C VAL A 256 -18.44 -0.95 0.80
N ARG A 257 -18.19 -0.21 -0.28
CA ARG A 257 -18.73 -0.51 -1.61
C ARG A 257 -18.33 -1.90 -2.11
N LEU A 258 -17.05 -2.27 -2.00
CA LEU A 258 -16.58 -3.60 -2.41
C LEU A 258 -17.18 -4.72 -1.55
N ASN A 259 -17.31 -4.50 -0.24
CA ASN A 259 -17.90 -5.50 0.65
C ASN A 259 -19.39 -5.67 0.39
N GLU A 260 -20.12 -4.58 0.16
CA GLU A 260 -21.54 -4.64 -0.22
C GLU A 260 -21.74 -5.38 -1.54
N ALA A 261 -20.94 -5.07 -2.55
CA ALA A 261 -20.98 -5.76 -3.84
C ALA A 261 -20.62 -7.25 -3.70
N PHE A 262 -19.59 -7.56 -2.92
CA PHE A 262 -19.16 -8.93 -2.65
C PHE A 262 -20.25 -9.75 -1.94
N TRP A 263 -20.85 -9.21 -0.88
CA TRP A 263 -21.91 -9.91 -0.15
C TRP A 263 -23.22 -9.98 -0.92
N LYS A 264 -23.50 -9.00 -1.78
CA LYS A 264 -24.64 -9.07 -2.71
C LYS A 264 -24.45 -10.21 -3.71
N ALA A 265 -23.29 -10.27 -4.37
CA ALA A 265 -22.96 -11.38 -5.26
C ALA A 265 -23.00 -12.74 -4.54
N ALA A 266 -22.62 -12.78 -3.26
CA ALA A 266 -22.73 -13.98 -2.42
C ALA A 266 -24.17 -14.46 -2.20
N MET A 267 -25.10 -13.53 -2.08
CA MET A 267 -26.52 -13.84 -1.90
C MET A 267 -27.17 -14.25 -3.22
N ASP A 268 -26.71 -13.64 -4.33
CA ASP A 268 -27.22 -13.93 -5.67
C ASP A 268 -26.69 -15.27 -6.22
N ASP A 269 -25.44 -15.63 -5.91
CA ASP A 269 -24.80 -16.91 -6.27
C ASP A 269 -24.11 -17.56 -5.05
N PRO A 270 -24.84 -18.37 -4.26
CA PRO A 270 -24.30 -19.06 -3.09
C PRO A 270 -23.29 -20.15 -3.44
N ASP A 271 -23.37 -20.73 -4.65
CA ASP A 271 -22.54 -21.86 -5.07
C ASP A 271 -21.07 -21.42 -5.25
N LEU A 272 -20.85 -20.21 -5.77
CA LEU A 272 -19.52 -19.59 -5.85
C LEU A 272 -18.82 -19.52 -4.48
N PHE A 273 -19.59 -19.24 -3.42
CA PHE A 273 -19.09 -19.14 -2.06
C PHE A 273 -18.88 -20.51 -1.42
N ALA A 274 -19.80 -21.44 -1.67
CA ALA A 274 -19.65 -22.82 -1.23
C ALA A 274 -18.38 -23.44 -1.81
N ASP A 275 -18.16 -23.33 -3.12
CA ASP A 275 -16.97 -23.85 -3.81
C ASP A 275 -15.68 -23.20 -3.31
N GLY A 276 -15.69 -21.89 -3.08
CA GLY A 276 -14.53 -21.17 -2.54
C GLY A 276 -14.11 -21.65 -1.15
N ILE A 277 -15.09 -22.07 -0.32
CA ILE A 277 -14.88 -22.52 1.06
C ILE A 277 -14.56 -24.02 1.13
N THR A 278 -15.21 -24.86 0.33
CA THR A 278 -15.11 -26.34 0.40
C THR A 278 -13.88 -26.91 -0.31
N LEU A 279 -13.39 -26.30 -1.38
CA LEU A 279 -12.21 -26.80 -2.12
C LEU A 279 -10.88 -26.79 -1.31
N TRP A 280 -10.92 -26.40 -0.03
CA TRP A 280 -9.78 -26.37 0.88
C TRP A 280 -9.85 -27.43 2.00
N SER A 281 -10.95 -28.16 2.13
CA SER A 281 -11.06 -29.24 3.13
C SER A 281 -10.50 -30.58 2.66
N GLU A 282 -9.93 -30.65 1.45
CA GLU A 282 -9.27 -31.84 0.89
C GLU A 282 -7.77 -31.64 0.67
#